data_AF-A0A6I3GKL2-F1
#
_entry.id   AF-A0A6I3GKL2-F1
#
_cell.length_a   1.000
_cell.length_b   1.000
_cell.length_c   1.000
_cell.angle_alpha   90.00
_cell.angle_beta   90.00
_cell.angle_gamma   90.00
#
_symmetry.space_group_name_H-M   'P 1'
#
loop_
_entity.id
_entity.type
_entity.pdbx_description
1 polymer ?
#
loop_
_entity_poly.entity_id
_entity_poly.type
_entity_poly.pdbx_seq_one_letter_code
_entity_poly.pdbx_strand_id
1 'polypeptide(L)'
;MSTTPKQQPETPKAGKGRPTPARKQQELLRKKPVVGNKSPEAKRAAKRALSEERAKAREGLANGEDRYLTSRDRGPQRKLARDVVDARFTIGELVLPMLFLVIIVSSIRPDDPQLDLTIQLGTLVAMWGLFVAIGIDGYIIGRKALKVVEAKYPGKG
;
A
#
# COMPACT_ATOMS: atom_id res chain seq x y z
N MET A 1 56.28 67.51 28.83
CA MET A 1 56.13 68.69 27.96
C MET A 1 55.29 68.26 26.76
N SER A 2 53.98 68.53 26.74
CA SER A 2 53.34 69.79 26.33
C SER A 2 53.06 69.83 24.82
N THR A 3 51.84 69.40 24.48
CA THR A 3 50.85 70.01 23.55
C THR A 3 51.33 70.81 22.33
N THR A 4 50.80 70.47 21.14
CA THR A 4 50.25 71.41 20.10
C THR A 4 49.52 70.61 19.00
N PRO A 5 48.47 71.15 18.34
CA PRO A 5 47.23 70.40 18.12
C PRO A 5 46.70 70.36 16.67
N LYS A 6 45.60 69.61 16.51
CA LYS A 6 44.42 69.88 15.64
C LYS A 6 44.61 69.84 14.11
N GLN A 7 44.11 68.77 13.48
CA GLN A 7 43.25 68.90 12.29
C GLN A 7 42.51 67.59 11.97
N GLN A 8 41.19 67.63 12.18
CA GLN A 8 40.17 66.97 11.36
C GLN A 8 39.26 68.11 10.88
N PRO A 9 38.44 67.96 9.81
CA PRO A 9 38.00 66.72 9.17
C PRO A 9 38.02 66.77 7.63
N GLU A 10 37.78 65.66 6.94
CA GLU A 10 36.96 65.58 5.72
C GLU A 10 36.78 64.09 5.41
N THR A 11 35.95 63.41 6.21
CA THR A 11 35.35 62.15 5.76
C THR A 11 34.42 62.46 4.60
N PRO A 12 34.61 61.89 3.40
CA PRO A 12 33.55 61.90 2.41
C PRO A 12 32.37 61.16 3.05
N LYS A 13 31.22 61.82 3.15
CA LYS A 13 29.94 61.15 3.43
C LYS A 13 29.73 60.10 2.35
N ALA A 14 30.20 58.87 2.60
CA ALA A 14 29.80 57.69 1.85
C ALA A 14 28.32 57.44 2.17
N GLY A 15 27.45 58.15 1.46
CA GLY A 15 26.03 57.85 1.42
C GLY A 15 25.86 56.36 1.14
N LYS A 16 24.93 55.72 1.85
CA LYS A 16 24.64 54.28 1.81
C LYS A 16 24.88 53.73 0.40
N GLY A 17 26.01 53.08 0.25
CA GLY A 17 26.55 52.67 -1.03
C GLY A 17 25.67 51.60 -1.65
N ARG A 18 24.96 52.00 -2.70
CA ARG A 18 24.13 51.22 -3.64
C ARG A 18 22.69 50.94 -3.17
N PRO A 19 21.69 51.14 -4.05
CA PRO A 19 20.33 50.70 -3.81
C PRO A 19 20.29 49.21 -3.51
N THR A 20 19.50 48.80 -2.52
CA THR A 20 19.18 47.39 -2.29
C THR A 20 18.64 46.81 -3.60
N PRO A 21 19.17 45.66 -4.09
CA PRO A 21 18.75 45.09 -5.36
C PRO A 21 17.23 44.96 -5.41
N ALA A 22 16.63 45.32 -6.54
CA ALA A 22 15.18 45.28 -6.70
C ALA A 22 14.65 43.89 -6.33
N ARG A 23 13.57 43.84 -5.52
CA ARG A 23 12.96 42.61 -5.00
C ARG A 23 12.77 41.53 -6.07
N LYS A 24 12.38 41.92 -7.28
CA LYS A 24 12.22 41.04 -8.45
C LYS A 24 13.51 40.27 -8.81
N GLN A 25 14.67 40.91 -8.71
CA GLN A 25 15.96 40.25 -8.96
C GLN A 25 16.28 39.25 -7.85
N GLN A 26 16.06 39.61 -6.58
CA GLN A 26 16.27 38.68 -5.46
C GLN A 26 15.33 37.48 -5.51
N GLU A 27 14.08 37.67 -5.95
CA GLU A 27 13.13 36.58 -6.16
C GLU A 27 13.55 35.66 -7.30
N LEU A 28 14.08 36.19 -8.42
CA LEU A 28 14.65 35.38 -9.50
C LEU A 28 15.90 34.60 -9.08
N LEU A 29 16.80 35.22 -8.30
CA LEU A 29 18.00 34.59 -7.74
C LEU A 29 17.67 33.50 -6.70
N ARG A 30 16.54 33.63 -5.99
CA ARG A 30 16.02 32.61 -5.07
C ARG A 30 15.33 31.44 -5.77
N LYS A 31 14.87 31.62 -7.02
CA LYS A 31 14.34 30.54 -7.86
C LYS A 31 15.48 29.67 -8.39
N LYS A 32 16.21 29.02 -7.49
CA LYS A 32 17.07 27.89 -7.87
C LYS A 32 16.16 26.73 -8.26
N PRO A 33 16.35 26.09 -9.43
CA PRO A 33 15.55 24.93 -9.80
C PRO A 33 15.81 23.82 -8.78
N VAL A 34 14.73 23.30 -8.19
CA VAL A 34 14.75 22.21 -7.18
C VAL A 34 15.44 20.96 -7.72
N VAL A 35 15.51 20.82 -9.04
CA VAL A 35 16.24 19.78 -9.73
C VAL A 35 17.45 20.43 -10.41
N GLY A 36 18.65 20.16 -9.91
CA GLY A 36 19.88 20.59 -10.59
C GLY A 36 19.91 20.14 -12.06
N ASN A 37 20.76 20.77 -12.88
CA ASN A 37 20.93 20.47 -14.30
C ASN A 37 21.51 19.06 -14.51
N LYS A 38 20.69 18.02 -14.26
CA LYS A 38 21.03 16.62 -14.51
C LYS A 38 20.95 16.37 -16.00
N SER A 39 21.96 15.69 -16.54
CA SER A 39 21.96 15.23 -17.92
C SER A 39 20.69 14.40 -18.22
N PRO A 40 20.22 14.38 -19.48
CA PRO A 40 19.07 13.54 -19.86
C PRO A 40 19.31 12.06 -19.54
N GLU A 41 20.56 11.58 -19.60
CA GLU A 41 20.95 10.23 -19.20
C GLU A 41 20.79 10.01 -17.69
N ALA A 42 21.23 10.95 -16.85
CA ALA A 42 21.05 10.86 -15.40
C ALA A 42 19.56 10.86 -15.00
N LYS A 43 18.71 11.59 -15.74
CA LYS A 43 17.25 11.56 -15.54
C LYS A 43 16.65 10.21 -15.93
N ARG A 44 17.09 9.62 -17.05
CA ARG A 44 16.65 8.28 -17.48
C ARG A 44 17.10 7.21 -16.49
N ALA A 45 18.35 7.26 -16.01
CA ALA A 45 18.87 6.34 -15.00
C ALA A 45 18.10 6.44 -13.67
N ALA A 46 17.85 7.67 -13.18
CA ALA A 46 17.05 7.87 -11.98
C ALA A 46 15.61 7.33 -12.11
N LYS A 47 15.00 7.50 -13.29
CA LYS A 47 13.66 6.96 -13.57
C LYS A 47 13.66 5.43 -13.57
N ARG A 48 14.69 4.79 -14.15
CA ARG A 48 14.87 3.33 -14.15
C ARG A 48 15.09 2.79 -12.73
N ALA A 49 15.96 3.42 -11.95
CA ALA A 49 16.18 3.05 -10.56
C ALA A 49 14.89 3.15 -9.72
N LEU A 50 14.09 4.21 -9.92
CA LEU A 50 12.80 4.36 -9.25
C LEU A 50 11.78 3.28 -9.67
N SER A 51 11.76 2.89 -10.95
CA SER A 51 10.89 1.79 -11.40
C SER A 51 11.33 0.44 -10.83
N GLU A 52 12.63 0.18 -10.74
CA GLU A 52 13.17 -1.04 -10.16
C GLU A 52 12.90 -1.12 -8.65
N GLU A 53 13.04 -0.01 -7.93
CA GLU A 53 12.70 0.07 -6.50
C GLU A 53 11.21 -0.19 -6.25
N ARG A 54 10.35 0.38 -7.11
CA ARG A 54 8.90 0.11 -7.06
C ARG A 54 8.57 -1.34 -7.39
N ALA A 55 9.26 -1.96 -8.36
CA ALA A 55 9.08 -3.37 -8.67
C ALA A 55 9.48 -4.25 -7.49
N LYS A 56 10.65 -4.01 -6.88
CA LYS A 56 11.10 -4.70 -5.66
C LYS A 56 10.14 -4.53 -4.50
N ALA A 57 9.60 -3.33 -4.31
CA ALA A 57 8.60 -3.08 -3.26
C ALA A 57 7.28 -3.84 -3.52
N ARG A 58 6.87 -3.99 -4.79
CA ARG A 58 5.69 -4.78 -5.17
C ARG A 58 5.91 -6.27 -4.96
N GLU A 59 7.07 -6.78 -5.37
CA GLU A 59 7.46 -8.18 -5.15
C GLU A 59 7.56 -8.49 -3.67
N GLY A 60 8.21 -7.63 -2.87
CA GLY A 60 8.30 -7.80 -1.43
C GLY A 60 6.93 -7.73 -0.73
N LEU A 61 6.01 -6.91 -1.23
CA LEU A 61 4.62 -6.90 -0.75
C LEU A 61 3.88 -8.19 -1.12
N ALA A 62 4.03 -8.68 -2.35
CA ALA A 62 3.41 -9.92 -2.82
C ALA A 62 3.93 -11.14 -2.07
N ASN A 63 5.22 -11.16 -1.75
CA ASN A 63 5.87 -12.20 -0.94
C ASN A 63 5.53 -12.08 0.56
N GLY A 64 4.81 -11.04 0.97
CA GLY A 64 4.42 -10.82 2.37
C GLY A 64 5.57 -10.44 3.30
N GLU A 65 6.64 -9.83 2.78
CA GLU A 65 7.77 -9.38 3.61
C GLU A 65 7.37 -8.25 4.57
N ASP A 66 7.67 -8.43 5.86
CA ASP A 66 7.26 -7.51 6.92
C ASP A 66 7.69 -6.04 6.70
N ARG A 67 8.81 -5.82 6.03
CA ARG A 67 9.31 -4.47 5.73
C ARG A 67 8.45 -3.69 4.72
N TYR A 68 7.73 -4.39 3.84
CA TYR A 68 6.92 -3.81 2.77
C TYR A 68 5.42 -3.78 3.10
N LEU A 69 4.97 -4.51 4.12
CA LEU A 69 3.59 -4.47 4.61
C LEU A 69 3.24 -3.11 5.24
N THR A 70 1.95 -2.78 5.38
CA THR A 70 1.52 -1.58 6.11
C THR A 70 1.74 -1.76 7.62
N SER A 71 1.88 -0.67 8.38
CA SER A 71 2.05 -0.76 9.85
C SER A 71 0.93 -1.54 10.55
N ARG A 72 -0.27 -1.58 9.95
CA ARG A 72 -1.40 -2.37 10.46
C ARG A 72 -1.18 -3.86 10.27
N ASP A 73 -0.63 -4.28 9.14
CA ASP A 73 -0.58 -5.70 8.73
C ASP A 73 0.76 -6.38 9.08
N ARG A 74 1.69 -5.62 9.65
CA ARG A 74 2.97 -6.10 10.18
C ARG A 74 2.80 -6.82 11.51
N GLY A 75 3.68 -7.80 11.75
CA GLY A 75 3.90 -8.36 13.08
C GLY A 75 3.80 -9.89 13.12
N PRO A 76 4.50 -10.51 14.08
CA PRO A 76 4.74 -11.95 14.07
C PRO A 76 3.48 -12.78 14.43
N GLN A 77 2.48 -12.17 15.08
CA GLN A 77 1.15 -12.76 15.29
C GLN A 77 0.31 -12.77 14.00
N ARG A 78 0.24 -11.64 13.29
CA ARG A 78 -0.53 -11.51 12.05
C ARG A 78 0.08 -12.33 10.91
N LYS A 79 1.41 -12.38 10.84
CA LYS A 79 2.12 -13.26 9.91
C LYS A 79 1.76 -14.72 10.15
N LEU A 80 1.82 -15.19 11.40
CA LEU A 80 1.45 -16.57 11.73
C LEU A 80 -0.03 -16.86 11.41
N ALA A 81 -0.94 -15.92 11.70
CA ALA A 81 -2.35 -16.07 11.34
C ALA A 81 -2.51 -16.21 9.81
N ARG A 82 -1.80 -15.38 9.03
CA ARG A 82 -1.79 -15.45 7.57
C ARG A 82 -1.21 -16.77 7.07
N ASP A 83 -0.04 -17.18 7.55
CA ASP A 83 0.60 -18.43 7.12
C ASP A 83 -0.30 -19.65 7.41
N VAL A 84 -1.05 -19.65 8.53
CA VAL A 84 -2.00 -20.73 8.86
C VAL A 84 -3.23 -20.75 7.95
N VAL A 85 -3.69 -19.57 7.52
CA VAL A 85 -4.82 -19.43 6.60
C VAL A 85 -4.41 -19.75 5.16
N ASP A 86 -3.26 -19.22 4.72
CA ASP A 86 -2.75 -19.31 3.35
C ASP A 86 -2.07 -20.66 3.03
N ALA A 87 -1.54 -21.39 4.03
CA ALA A 87 -0.89 -22.69 3.82
C ALA A 87 -1.86 -23.84 3.52
N ARG A 88 -3.18 -23.61 3.63
CA ARG A 88 -4.19 -24.63 3.37
C ARG A 88 -4.73 -24.46 1.96
N PHE A 89 -4.96 -25.60 1.30
CA PHE A 89 -5.64 -25.66 0.00
C PHE A 89 -6.84 -24.72 0.03
N THR A 90 -6.79 -23.71 -0.82
CA THR A 90 -7.65 -22.54 -0.89
C THR A 90 -9.09 -23.01 -1.08
N ILE A 91 -9.84 -23.19 -0.01
CA ILE A 91 -11.28 -23.50 -0.12
C ILE A 91 -11.98 -22.39 -0.92
N GLY A 92 -11.45 -21.16 -0.89
CA GLY A 92 -11.83 -20.07 -1.80
C GLY A 92 -11.65 -20.38 -3.30
N GLU A 93 -10.65 -21.18 -3.69
CA GLU A 93 -10.50 -21.67 -5.07
C GLU A 93 -11.55 -22.72 -5.43
N LEU A 94 -12.14 -23.41 -4.45
CA LEU A 94 -13.26 -24.34 -4.69
C LEU A 94 -14.61 -23.62 -4.73
N VAL A 95 -14.73 -22.46 -4.09
CA VAL A 95 -15.97 -21.65 -4.14
C VAL A 95 -16.30 -21.24 -5.57
N LEU A 96 -15.32 -20.77 -6.34
CA LEU A 96 -15.53 -20.33 -7.71
C LEU A 96 -16.05 -21.44 -8.66
N PRO A 97 -15.44 -22.64 -8.74
CA PRO A 97 -15.96 -23.73 -9.56
C PRO A 97 -17.29 -24.28 -9.05
N MET A 98 -17.52 -24.29 -7.72
CA MET A 98 -18.83 -24.68 -7.17
C MET A 98 -19.92 -23.68 -7.58
N LEU A 99 -19.66 -22.37 -7.49
CA LEU A 99 -20.58 -21.34 -7.98
C LEU A 99 -20.83 -21.47 -9.48
N PHE A 100 -19.80 -21.73 -10.26
CA PHE A 100 -19.92 -21.94 -11.70
C PHE A 100 -20.84 -23.13 -12.03
N LEU A 101 -20.69 -24.25 -11.33
CA LEU A 101 -21.58 -25.41 -11.48
C LEU A 101 -23.03 -25.07 -11.11
N VAL A 102 -23.24 -24.37 -9.99
CA VAL A 102 -24.58 -23.95 -9.56
C VAL A 102 -25.24 -23.05 -10.62
N ILE A 103 -24.48 -22.13 -11.23
CA ILE A 103 -24.98 -21.29 -12.31
C ILE A 103 -25.37 -22.12 -13.53
N ILE A 104 -24.52 -23.06 -13.97
CA ILE A 104 -24.84 -23.94 -15.11
C ILE A 104 -26.12 -24.71 -14.85
N VAL A 105 -26.25 -25.35 -13.69
CA VAL A 105 -27.45 -26.11 -13.32
C VAL A 105 -28.66 -25.17 -13.26
N SER A 106 -28.49 -23.97 -12.69
CA SER A 106 -29.50 -22.93 -12.63
C SER A 106 -29.88 -22.35 -14.00
N SER A 107 -29.11 -22.58 -15.06
CA SER A 107 -29.44 -22.15 -16.43
C SER A 107 -30.23 -23.19 -17.21
N ILE A 108 -30.31 -24.43 -16.72
CA ILE A 108 -31.10 -25.49 -17.34
C ILE A 108 -32.59 -25.17 -17.13
N ARG A 109 -33.35 -25.12 -18.23
CA ARG A 109 -34.80 -24.89 -18.25
C ARG A 109 -35.47 -26.02 -19.06
N PRO A 110 -35.90 -27.10 -18.40
CA PRO A 110 -36.65 -28.18 -19.03
C PRO A 110 -38.08 -27.73 -19.37
N ASP A 111 -38.67 -28.34 -20.42
CA ASP A 111 -40.08 -28.11 -20.78
C ASP A 111 -41.06 -28.74 -19.78
N ASP A 112 -40.61 -29.74 -19.00
CA ASP A 112 -41.38 -30.37 -17.93
C ASP A 112 -41.42 -29.44 -16.69
N PRO A 113 -42.62 -28.94 -16.31
CA PRO A 113 -42.75 -28.04 -15.16
C PRO A 113 -42.34 -28.67 -13.82
N GLN A 114 -42.53 -29.98 -13.64
CA GLN A 114 -42.15 -30.66 -12.39
C GLN A 114 -40.63 -30.77 -12.28
N LEU A 115 -39.97 -31.04 -13.40
CA LEU A 115 -38.52 -31.15 -13.46
C LEU A 115 -37.85 -29.78 -13.31
N ASP A 116 -38.41 -28.72 -13.92
CA ASP A 116 -37.94 -27.35 -13.74
C ASP A 116 -38.04 -26.90 -12.28
N LEU A 117 -39.18 -27.12 -11.62
CA LEU A 117 -39.36 -26.82 -10.21
C LEU A 117 -38.34 -27.55 -9.33
N THR A 118 -38.09 -28.83 -9.61
CA THR A 118 -37.13 -29.65 -8.86
C THR A 118 -35.70 -29.10 -9.01
N ILE A 119 -35.29 -28.72 -10.22
CA ILE A 119 -33.98 -28.10 -10.47
C ILE A 119 -33.87 -26.76 -9.74
N GLN A 120 -34.88 -25.90 -9.80
CA GLN A 120 -34.86 -24.60 -9.15
C GLN A 120 -34.78 -24.72 -7.62
N LEU A 121 -35.61 -25.58 -7.01
CA LEU A 121 -35.58 -25.84 -5.57
C LEU A 121 -34.25 -26.49 -5.15
N GLY A 122 -33.78 -27.47 -5.92
CA GLY A 122 -32.48 -28.12 -5.68
C GLY A 122 -31.33 -27.13 -5.74
N THR A 123 -31.34 -26.23 -6.73
CA THR A 123 -30.35 -25.15 -6.89
C THR A 123 -30.41 -24.18 -5.71
N LEU A 124 -31.61 -23.79 -5.26
CA LEU A 124 -31.78 -22.91 -4.10
C LEU A 124 -31.20 -23.55 -2.83
N VAL A 125 -31.57 -24.81 -2.56
CA VAL A 125 -31.05 -25.55 -1.39
C VAL A 125 -29.53 -25.72 -1.50
N ALA A 126 -29.00 -26.05 -2.68
CA ALA A 126 -27.57 -26.16 -2.92
C ALA A 126 -26.83 -24.83 -2.67
N MET A 127 -27.40 -23.71 -3.11
CA MET A 127 -26.83 -22.37 -2.89
C MET A 127 -26.78 -22.00 -1.40
N TRP A 128 -27.87 -22.23 -0.67
CA TRP A 128 -27.89 -22.03 0.77
C TRP A 128 -26.92 -22.97 1.50
N GLY A 129 -26.87 -24.24 1.08
CA GLY A 129 -25.90 -25.22 1.58
C GLY A 129 -24.46 -24.77 1.35
N LEU A 130 -24.15 -24.22 0.18
CA LEU A 130 -22.84 -23.64 -0.12
C LEU A 130 -22.50 -22.49 0.82
N PHE A 131 -23.42 -21.54 1.04
CA PHE A 131 -23.19 -20.44 1.98
C PHE A 131 -22.95 -20.91 3.41
N VAL A 132 -23.74 -21.88 3.88
CA VAL A 132 -23.54 -22.47 5.21
C VAL A 132 -22.19 -23.17 5.30
N ALA A 133 -21.81 -23.95 4.28
CA ALA A 133 -20.53 -24.63 4.23
C ALA A 133 -19.35 -23.64 4.29
N ILE A 134 -19.42 -22.55 3.51
CA ILE A 134 -18.42 -21.47 3.53
C ILE A 134 -18.35 -20.82 4.91
N GLY A 135 -19.50 -20.53 5.53
CA GLY A 135 -19.55 -19.94 6.86
C GLY A 135 -18.93 -20.84 7.92
N ILE A 136 -19.25 -22.14 7.90
CA ILE A 136 -18.68 -23.14 8.82
C ILE A 136 -17.18 -23.26 8.62
N ASP A 137 -16.72 -23.36 7.38
CA ASP A 137 -15.30 -23.47 7.07
C ASP A 137 -14.52 -22.22 7.52
N GLY A 138 -15.01 -21.03 7.19
CA GLY A 138 -14.43 -19.76 7.65
C GLY A 138 -14.37 -19.66 9.17
N TYR A 139 -15.41 -20.11 9.87
CA TYR A 139 -15.43 -20.16 11.33
C TYR A 139 -14.39 -21.13 11.90
N ILE A 140 -14.29 -22.34 11.34
CA ILE A 140 -13.30 -23.35 11.77
C ILE A 140 -11.88 -22.85 11.53
N ILE A 141 -11.61 -22.21 10.39
CA ILE A 141 -10.29 -21.65 10.05
C ILE A 141 -9.94 -20.51 11.01
N GLY A 142 -10.86 -19.56 11.23
CA GLY A 142 -10.63 -18.46 12.17
C GLY A 142 -10.32 -18.97 13.57
N ARG A 143 -11.05 -19.99 14.04
CA ARG A 143 -10.80 -20.65 15.34
C ARG A 143 -9.45 -21.35 15.39
N LYS A 144 -9.03 -22.04 14.32
CA LYS A 144 -7.72 -22.69 14.25
C LYS A 144 -6.58 -21.68 14.22
N ALA A 145 -6.68 -20.63 13.41
CA ALA A 145 -5.71 -19.56 13.35
C ALA A 145 -5.53 -18.89 14.72
N LEU A 146 -6.64 -18.57 15.40
CA LEU A 146 -6.60 -18.00 16.75
C LEU A 146 -5.90 -18.94 17.75
N LYS A 147 -6.25 -20.23 17.76
CA LYS A 147 -5.60 -21.22 18.64
C LYS A 147 -4.09 -21.32 18.40
N VAL A 148 -3.65 -21.30 17.14
CA VAL A 148 -2.23 -21.38 16.80
C VAL A 148 -1.48 -20.11 17.23
N VAL A 149 -2.11 -18.94 17.07
CA VAL A 149 -1.55 -17.67 17.54
C VAL A 149 -1.47 -17.64 19.07
N GLU A 150 -2.53 -18.03 19.77
CA GLU A 150 -2.57 -18.08 21.24
C GLU A 150 -1.55 -19.06 21.82
N ALA A 151 -1.40 -20.24 21.21
CA ALA A 151 -0.40 -21.23 21.62
C ALA A 151 1.04 -20.70 21.48
N LYS A 152 1.32 -19.89 20.45
CA LYS A 152 2.66 -19.33 20.22
C LYS A 152 2.90 -18.02 20.98
N TYR A 153 1.84 -17.28 21.30
CA TYR A 153 1.88 -15.98 21.99
C TYR A 153 0.86 -15.91 23.14
N PRO A 154 1.04 -16.69 24.22
CA PRO A 154 0.13 -16.66 25.36
C PRO A 154 0.16 -15.28 26.05
N GLY A 155 -1.01 -14.77 26.42
CA GLY A 155 -1.15 -13.57 27.28
C GLY A 155 -1.06 -12.19 26.60
N LYS A 156 -1.25 -12.10 25.28
CA LYS A 156 -1.35 -10.82 24.55
C LYS A 156 -2.57 -10.83 23.61
N GLY A 157 -3.76 -10.80 24.22
CA GLY A 157 -5.05 -10.57 23.55
C GLY A 157 -5.57 -9.18 23.85
#